data_AF-A0A6M9PKQ2-F1
#
_entry.id   AF-A0A6M9PKQ2-F1
#
_cell.length_a   1.000
_cell.length_b   1.000
_cell.length_c   1.000
_cell.angle_alpha   90.00
_cell.angle_beta   90.00
_cell.angle_gamma   90.00
#
_symmetry.space_group_name_H-M   'P 1'
#
loop_
_entity.id
_entity.type
_entity.pdbx_description
1 polymer ?
#
loop_
_entity_poly.entity_id
_entity_poly.type
_entity_poly.pdbx_seq_one_letter_code
_entity_poly.pdbx_strand_id
1 'polypeptide(L)'
;MSFNHSVIWIDHQEAHVIYFNPTASESEVIKTRSTHKNTHHKSGSVSGSHAGPDEHYLHEVIQAVKESKEILIVGPGSAKLELMKHATKHDHLTADKVVGIETVDHPTDGQLLAFAKKYFVKADALKGDTIITG
;
A
#
# COMPACT_ATOMS: atom_id res chain seq x y z
N MET A 1 6.26 17.10 8.49
CA MET A 1 5.96 16.00 9.44
C MET A 1 6.29 14.71 8.70
N SER A 2 7.21 13.89 9.21
CA SER A 2 7.68 12.70 8.49
C SER A 2 6.97 11.46 9.04
N PHE A 3 5.90 11.01 8.39
CA PHE A 3 5.33 9.69 8.66
C PHE A 3 6.30 8.64 8.12
N ASN A 4 6.91 7.84 9.01
CA ASN A 4 7.90 6.84 8.58
C ASN A 4 7.22 5.59 8.00
N HIS A 5 6.01 5.25 8.46
CA HIS A 5 5.34 4.01 8.11
C HIS A 5 4.03 4.30 7.39
N SER A 6 3.70 3.43 6.44
CA SER A 6 2.39 3.42 5.80
C SER A 6 1.85 2.00 5.69
N VAL A 7 0.53 1.89 5.73
CA VAL A 7 -0.20 0.68 5.40
C VAL A 7 -1.11 0.95 4.20
N ILE A 8 -1.10 0.05 3.23
CA ILE A 8 -1.94 0.10 2.05
C ILE A 8 -2.93 -1.04 2.17
N TRP A 9 -4.22 -0.74 2.31
CA TRP A 9 -5.26 -1.72 2.00
C TRP A 9 -5.70 -1.51 0.55
N ILE A 10 -5.69 -2.57 -0.25
CA ILE A 10 -6.07 -2.51 -1.67
C ILE A 10 -6.95 -3.68 -2.06
N ASP A 11 -8.01 -3.38 -2.80
CA ASP A 11 -8.78 -4.37 -3.53
C ASP A 11 -8.87 -4.00 -5.04
N HIS A 12 -9.84 -4.55 -5.76
CA HIS A 12 -10.05 -4.24 -7.18
C HIS A 12 -10.86 -2.96 -7.41
N GLN A 13 -11.40 -2.33 -6.37
CA GLN A 13 -12.33 -1.20 -6.42
C GLN A 13 -11.74 0.07 -5.79
N GLU A 14 -11.12 -0.02 -4.62
CA GLU A 14 -10.54 1.09 -3.89
C GLU A 14 -9.32 0.69 -3.05
N ALA A 15 -8.45 1.66 -2.83
CA ALA A 15 -7.25 1.55 -2.02
C ALA A 15 -7.28 2.60 -0.92
N HIS A 16 -6.97 2.18 0.29
CA HIS A 16 -6.84 3.02 1.46
C HIS A 16 -5.38 3.01 1.89
N VAL A 17 -4.71 4.15 1.79
CA VAL A 17 -3.36 4.35 2.27
C VAL A 17 -3.45 5.09 3.60
N ILE A 18 -2.90 4.52 4.67
CA ILE A 18 -2.81 5.18 5.97
C ILE A 18 -1.35 5.42 6.30
N TYR A 19 -0.96 6.68 6.39
CA TYR A 19 0.31 7.10 6.97
C TYR A 19 0.15 7.19 8.46
N PHE A 20 1.12 6.67 9.20
CA PHE A 20 1.11 6.80 10.63
C PHE A 20 2.52 6.74 11.19
N ASN A 21 2.63 7.15 12.44
CA ASN A 21 3.82 6.94 13.24
C ASN A 21 3.47 5.96 14.37
N PRO A 22 4.26 4.90 14.61
CA PRO A 22 4.04 4.01 15.75
C PRO A 22 4.12 4.75 17.09
N THR A 23 4.89 5.85 17.18
CA THR A 23 5.07 6.63 18.41
C THR A 23 4.18 7.87 18.50
N ALA A 24 3.72 8.44 17.39
CA ALA A 24 2.83 9.60 17.39
C ALA A 24 1.37 9.20 17.14
N SER A 25 0.43 9.85 17.82
CA SER A 25 -1.01 9.61 17.67
C SER A 25 -1.59 10.11 16.34
N GLU A 26 -0.75 10.65 15.46
CA GLU A 26 -1.15 11.20 14.16
C GLU A 26 -1.17 10.11 13.09
N SER A 27 -2.28 10.08 12.34
CA SER A 27 -2.43 9.25 11.14
C SER A 27 -3.19 10.02 10.08
N GLU A 28 -2.77 9.86 8.83
CA GLU A 28 -3.42 10.46 7.67
C GLU A 28 -3.93 9.35 6.75
N VAL A 29 -5.19 9.44 6.35
CA VAL A 29 -5.83 8.44 5.47
C VAL A 29 -6.06 9.07 4.10
N ILE A 30 -5.44 8.49 3.08
CA ILE A 30 -5.63 8.83 1.68
C ILE A 30 -6.42 7.69 1.03
N LYS A 31 -7.56 8.00 0.40
CA LYS A 31 -8.37 7.02 -0.31
C LYS A 31 -8.27 7.26 -1.81
N THR A 32 -7.87 6.23 -2.53
CA THR A 32 -7.81 6.21 -4.00
C THR A 32 -8.84 5.21 -4.50
N ARG A 33 -9.62 5.57 -5.53
CA ARG A 33 -10.61 4.66 -6.12
C ARG A 33 -10.20 4.32 -7.54
N SER A 34 -10.40 3.05 -7.91
CA SER A 34 -10.24 2.62 -9.29
C SER A 34 -11.23 3.41 -10.14
N THR A 35 -10.71 4.20 -11.07
CA THR A 35 -11.55 4.84 -12.08
C THR A 35 -11.78 3.84 -13.21
N HIS A 36 -12.64 2.84 -12.97
CA HIS A 36 -13.20 2.02 -14.04
C HIS A 36 -14.01 2.95 -14.98
N LYS A 37 -13.29 3.62 -15.86
CA LYS A 37 -13.87 4.46 -16.88
C LYS A 37 -14.54 3.53 -17.88
N ASN A 38 -15.86 3.45 -17.79
CA ASN A 38 -16.71 3.27 -18.97
C ASN A 38 -16.55 4.50 -19.89
N THR A 39 -15.33 4.81 -20.33
CA THR A 39 -15.11 5.87 -21.31
C THR A 39 -15.22 5.29 -22.69
N HIS A 40 -16.40 5.50 -23.24
CA HIS A 40 -16.67 5.60 -24.67
C HIS A 40 -15.78 6.71 -25.29
N HIS A 41 -14.49 6.45 -25.49
CA HIS A 41 -13.61 7.35 -26.25
C HIS A 41 -13.02 6.66 -27.47
N LYS A 42 -13.66 7.02 -28.58
CA LYS A 42 -13.22 7.02 -29.96
C LYS A 42 -11.74 7.43 -30.10
N SER A 43 -11.05 6.69 -30.97
CA SER A 43 -9.77 7.02 -31.64
C SER A 43 -8.47 6.63 -30.93
N GLY A 44 -7.92 5.49 -31.36
CA GLY A 44 -6.53 5.43 -31.81
C GLY A 44 -5.44 5.44 -30.75
N SER A 45 -5.32 4.38 -29.95
CA SER A 45 -4.02 3.84 -29.57
C SER A 45 -4.17 2.39 -29.16
N VAL A 46 -3.34 1.55 -29.77
CA VAL A 46 -3.34 0.10 -29.62
C VAL A 46 -2.60 -0.24 -28.34
N SER A 47 -3.32 -0.59 -27.28
CA SER A 47 -2.87 -1.57 -26.29
C SER A 47 -4.07 -2.16 -25.57
N GLY A 48 -4.80 -3.04 -26.26
CA GLY A 48 -5.63 -4.00 -25.54
C GLY A 48 -4.71 -4.91 -24.73
N SER A 49 -4.77 -4.86 -23.40
CA SER A 49 -4.10 -5.81 -22.53
C SER A 49 -4.79 -5.88 -21.17
N HIS A 50 -5.76 -6.79 -21.12
CA HIS A 50 -6.16 -7.62 -19.98
C HIS A 50 -6.78 -6.93 -18.75
N ALA A 51 -7.94 -7.45 -18.37
CA ALA A 51 -8.74 -7.07 -17.20
C ALA A 51 -8.05 -7.43 -15.87
N GLY A 52 -6.92 -6.79 -15.60
CA GLY A 52 -6.40 -6.58 -14.24
C GLY A 52 -6.82 -5.21 -13.72
N PRO A 53 -6.68 -4.92 -12.41
CA PRO A 53 -6.70 -3.56 -11.88
C PRO A 53 -5.92 -2.60 -12.79
N ASP A 54 -6.53 -1.44 -13.08
CA ASP A 54 -5.97 -0.44 -13.98
C ASP A 54 -4.53 -0.09 -13.56
N GLU A 55 -3.57 -0.17 -14.49
CA GLU A 55 -2.17 0.16 -14.21
C GLU A 55 -2.02 1.58 -13.64
N HIS A 56 -2.86 2.51 -14.09
CA HIS A 56 -2.96 3.87 -13.54
C HIS A 56 -3.34 3.87 -12.05
N TYR A 57 -4.33 3.06 -11.67
CA TYR A 57 -4.77 2.95 -10.29
C TYR A 57 -3.67 2.39 -9.39
N LEU A 58 -2.99 1.32 -9.82
CA LEU A 58 -1.83 0.77 -9.10
C LEU A 58 -0.69 1.80 -8.98
N HIS A 59 -0.43 2.54 -10.05
CA HIS A 59 0.59 3.57 -10.07
C HIS A 59 0.28 4.72 -9.09
N GLU A 60 -0.96 5.20 -9.04
CA GLU A 60 -1.39 6.23 -8.08
C GLU A 60 -1.18 5.79 -6.64
N VAL A 61 -1.51 4.54 -6.31
CA VAL A 61 -1.30 3.98 -4.96
C VAL A 61 0.18 3.93 -4.61
N ILE A 62 1.05 3.54 -5.55
CA ILE A 62 2.51 3.51 -5.37
C ILE A 62 3.08 4.92 -5.20
N GLN A 63 2.64 5.88 -6.01
CA GLN A 63 3.12 7.26 -5.91
C GLN A 63 2.72 7.89 -4.59
N ALA A 64 1.55 7.57 -4.03
CA ALA A 64 1.18 8.00 -2.70
C ALA A 64 2.25 7.57 -1.69
N VAL A 65 2.56 6.27 -1.60
CA VAL A 65 3.47 5.74 -0.55
C VAL A 65 4.97 5.94 -0.81
N LYS A 66 5.35 6.61 -1.90
CA LYS A 66 6.75 6.75 -2.31
C LYS A 66 7.63 7.41 -1.25
N GLU A 67 7.06 8.33 -0.46
CA GLU A 67 7.76 9.04 0.62
C GLU A 67 7.84 8.24 1.92
N SER A 68 7.07 7.16 2.07
CA SER A 68 7.16 6.27 3.24
C SER A 68 8.53 5.59 3.30
N LYS A 69 9.01 5.26 4.49
CA LYS A 69 10.24 4.47 4.67
C LYS A 69 9.96 2.99 4.69
N GLU A 70 8.83 2.60 5.27
CA GLU A 70 8.39 1.23 5.34
C GLU A 70 6.90 1.11 5.00
N ILE A 71 6.56 0.09 4.22
CA ILE A 71 5.24 -0.06 3.62
C ILE A 71 4.72 -1.47 3.92
N LEU A 72 3.52 -1.56 4.49
CA LEU A 72 2.80 -2.81 4.65
C LEU A 72 1.67 -2.86 3.63
N ILE A 73 1.66 -3.86 2.76
CA ILE A 73 0.58 -4.05 1.78
C ILE A 73 -0.40 -5.08 2.34
N VAL A 74 -1.67 -4.75 2.35
CA VAL A 74 -2.75 -5.63 2.79
C VAL A 74 -3.91 -5.59 1.81
N GLY A 75 -4.72 -6.66 1.78
CA GLY A 75 -5.94 -6.65 0.99
C GLY A 75 -6.52 -8.03 0.69
N PRO A 76 -7.80 -8.08 0.28
CA PRO A 76 -8.42 -9.31 -0.19
C PRO A 76 -7.86 -9.73 -1.55
N GLY A 77 -7.88 -11.03 -1.82
CA GLY A 77 -7.56 -11.56 -3.15
C GLY A 77 -6.14 -11.28 -3.66
N SER A 78 -6.01 -11.09 -4.98
CA SER A 78 -4.73 -10.93 -5.70
C SER A 78 -4.26 -9.48 -5.84
N ALA A 79 -5.12 -8.48 -5.58
CA ALA A 79 -4.81 -7.07 -5.81
C ALA A 79 -3.48 -6.61 -5.15
N LYS A 80 -3.21 -7.07 -3.93
CA LYS A 80 -1.95 -6.82 -3.21
C LYS A 80 -0.70 -7.35 -3.93
N LEU A 81 -0.81 -8.52 -4.56
CA LEU A 81 0.29 -9.13 -5.32
C LEU A 81 0.53 -8.38 -6.62
N GLU A 82 -0.55 -7.91 -7.25
CA GLU A 82 -0.48 -7.10 -8.46
C GLU A 82 0.16 -5.73 -8.20
N LEU A 83 -0.17 -5.09 -7.08
CA LEU A 83 0.50 -3.88 -6.62
C LEU A 83 2.00 -4.10 -6.41
N MET A 84 2.38 -5.19 -5.72
CA MET A 84 3.80 -5.52 -5.51
C MET A 84 4.53 -5.78 -6.82
N LYS A 85 3.89 -6.50 -7.76
CA LYS A 85 4.46 -6.76 -9.09
C LYS A 85 4.64 -5.47 -9.88
N HIS A 86 3.66 -4.57 -9.83
CA HIS A 86 3.75 -3.26 -10.47
C HIS A 86 4.86 -2.40 -9.86
N ALA A 87 4.95 -2.34 -8.52
CA ALA A 87 6.02 -1.65 -7.81
C ALA A 87 7.40 -2.20 -8.18
N THR A 88 7.56 -3.52 -8.21
CA THR A 88 8.84 -4.15 -8.58
C THR A 88 9.26 -3.82 -10.01
N LYS A 89 8.29 -3.64 -10.93
CA LYS A 89 8.52 -3.33 -12.34
C LYS A 89 8.80 -1.85 -12.61
N HIS A 90 8.08 -0.94 -11.95
CA HIS A 90 8.11 0.50 -12.23
C HIS A 90 8.86 1.33 -11.18
N ASP A 91 8.79 0.94 -9.91
CA ASP A 91 9.30 1.71 -8.76
C ASP A 91 10.02 0.76 -7.78
N HIS A 92 11.16 0.21 -8.20
CA HIS A 92 11.92 -0.77 -7.40
C HIS A 92 12.30 -0.25 -6.01
N LEU A 93 12.56 1.05 -5.87
CA LEU A 93 12.83 1.69 -4.59
C LEU A 93 11.63 1.64 -3.64
N THR A 94 10.41 1.69 -4.16
CA THR A 94 9.20 1.55 -3.35
C THR A 94 8.96 0.09 -2.98
N ALA A 95 9.24 -0.84 -3.90
CA ALA A 95 9.14 -2.28 -3.63
C ALA A 95 10.11 -2.73 -2.53
N ASP A 96 11.32 -2.18 -2.47
CA ASP A 96 12.34 -2.49 -1.45
C ASP A 96 11.92 -2.06 -0.04
N LYS A 97 11.05 -1.06 0.06
CA LYS A 97 10.48 -0.57 1.34
C LYS A 97 9.33 -1.43 1.85
N VAL A 98 8.85 -2.39 1.05
CA VAL A 98 7.73 -3.25 1.45
C VAL A 98 8.22 -4.24 2.51
N VAL A 99 7.73 -4.08 3.73
CA VAL A 99 8.12 -4.93 4.87
C VAL A 99 7.33 -6.22 4.95
N GLY A 100 6.17 -6.26 4.31
CA GLY A 100 5.30 -7.44 4.33
C GLY A 100 4.05 -7.28 3.47
N ILE A 101 3.44 -8.42 3.18
CA ILE A 101 2.17 -8.53 2.45
C ILE A 101 1.24 -9.43 3.24
N GLU A 102 0.10 -8.91 3.68
CA GLU A 102 -0.87 -9.66 4.49
C GLU A 102 -2.24 -9.72 3.81
N THR A 103 -3.03 -10.75 4.12
CA THR A 103 -4.41 -10.86 3.62
C THR A 103 -5.37 -10.34 4.68
N VAL A 104 -6.13 -9.29 4.35
CA VAL A 104 -7.12 -8.68 5.24
C VAL A 104 -8.37 -8.40 4.42
N ASP A 105 -9.49 -9.02 4.82
CA ASP A 105 -10.68 -9.12 3.95
C ASP A 105 -11.34 -7.74 3.76
N HIS A 106 -11.78 -7.06 4.82
CA HIS A 106 -12.34 -5.70 4.74
C HIS A 106 -12.25 -5.00 6.11
N PRO A 107 -11.11 -4.42 6.48
CA PRO A 107 -10.97 -3.70 7.74
C PRO A 107 -11.58 -2.31 7.63
N THR A 108 -12.13 -1.80 8.73
CA THR A 108 -12.37 -0.35 8.84
C THR A 108 -11.04 0.41 8.94
N ASP A 109 -11.01 1.71 8.62
CA ASP A 109 -9.78 2.52 8.69
C ASP A 109 -9.10 2.42 10.08
N GLY A 110 -9.89 2.39 11.16
CA GLY A 110 -9.38 2.21 12.52
C GLY A 110 -8.83 0.79 12.79
N GLN A 111 -9.45 -0.25 12.23
CA GLN A 111 -8.94 -1.62 12.31
C GLN A 111 -7.67 -1.80 11.51
N LEU A 112 -7.59 -1.18 10.33
CA LEU A 112 -6.41 -1.19 9.47
C LEU A 112 -5.22 -0.53 10.17
N LEU A 113 -5.44 0.65 10.77
CA LEU A 113 -4.43 1.34 11.56
C LEU A 113 -3.98 0.51 12.77
N ALA A 114 -4.91 -0.09 13.51
CA ALA A 114 -4.58 -0.92 14.66
C ALA A 114 -3.80 -2.19 14.26
N PHE A 115 -4.16 -2.81 13.14
CA PHE A 115 -3.45 -3.95 12.57
C PHE A 115 -2.03 -3.55 12.17
N ALA A 116 -1.88 -2.45 11.43
CA ALA A 116 -0.58 -1.94 11.02
C ALA A 116 0.30 -1.61 12.23
N LYS A 117 -0.20 -0.86 13.22
CA LYS A 117 0.56 -0.57 14.45
C LYS A 117 1.08 -1.84 15.12
N LYS A 118 0.25 -2.88 15.26
CA LYS A 118 0.68 -4.17 15.83
C LYS A 118 1.72 -4.89 14.96
N TYR A 119 1.58 -4.81 13.65
CA TYR A 119 2.52 -5.41 12.69
C TYR A 119 3.88 -4.73 12.79
N PHE A 120 3.93 -3.41 12.70
CA PHE A 120 5.18 -2.64 12.73
C PHE A 120 5.87 -2.71 14.09
N VAL A 121 5.14 -2.69 15.21
CA VAL A 121 5.76 -2.92 16.53
C VAL A 121 6.46 -4.29 16.60
N LYS A 122 5.89 -5.32 15.98
CA LYS A 122 6.53 -6.65 15.89
C LYS A 122 7.68 -6.65 14.89
N ALA A 123 7.51 -6.02 13.73
CA ALA A 123 8.53 -5.96 12.69
C ALA A 123 9.78 -5.19 13.18
N ASP A 124 9.60 -4.07 13.88
CA ASP A 124 10.65 -3.29 14.52
C ASP A 124 11.35 -4.09 15.61
N ALA A 125 10.59 -4.79 16.46
CA ALA A 125 11.15 -5.67 17.49
C ALA A 125 12.01 -6.80 16.89
N LEU A 126 11.63 -7.32 15.72
CA LEU A 126 12.38 -8.36 15.01
C LEU A 126 13.57 -7.81 14.22
N LYS A 127 13.51 -6.56 13.74
CA LYS A 127 14.61 -5.89 13.02
C LYS A 127 15.73 -5.39 13.93
N GLY A 128 15.51 -5.38 15.24
CA GLY A 128 16.57 -5.23 16.23
C GLY A 128 16.55 -3.89 16.94
N ASP A 129 15.72 -3.81 17.97
CA ASP A 129 16.21 -3.25 19.22
C ASP A 129 17.08 -4.31 19.90
N THR A 130 18.27 -4.53 19.34
CA THR A 130 19.38 -5.09 20.11
C THR A 130 19.94 -3.95 20.96
N ILE A 131 19.15 -3.39 21.88
CA ILE A 131 19.71 -2.77 23.08
C ILE A 131 20.11 -3.97 23.94
N ILE A 132 21.28 -4.51 23.67
CA ILE A 132 22.06 -5.22 24.68
C ILE A 132 22.40 -4.18 25.75
N THR A 133 21.48 -3.99 26.69
CA THR A 133 21.83 -3.47 28.01
C THR A 133 22.58 -4.59 28.71
N GLY A 134 23.90 -4.44 28.81
CA GLY A 134 24.81 -5.33 29.53
C GLY A 134 26.11 -4.62 29.83
#